data_AF-A0AAD7PRP8-F1
#
_entry.id   AF-A0AAD7PRP8-F1
#
_cell.length_a   1.000
_cell.length_b   1.000
_cell.length_c   1.000
_cell.angle_alpha   90.00
_cell.angle_beta   90.00
_cell.angle_gamma   90.00
#
_symmetry.space_group_name_H-M   'P 1'
#
loop_
_entity.id
_entity.type
_entity.pdbx_description
1 polymer ?
#
loop_
_entity_poly.entity_id
_entity_poly.type
_entity_poly.pdbx_seq_one_letter_code
_entity_poly.pdbx_strand_id
1 'polypeptide(L)'
;MHQPMLPNPYGDGLQFYNERKPFKNSEDDVDHSGSTGTDATTENEVEHGLLSEAETAWAQRERSIQHVLFPPLRLFFKPPTGMATNGTFVQVASLENLYKIFERC
;
A
#
# COMPACT_ATOMS: atom_id res chain seq x y z
N MET A 1 -2.29 -19.60 8.14
CA MET A 1 -1.56 -18.96 7.03
C MET A 1 -1.96 -17.49 7.02
N HIS A 2 -1.07 -16.55 7.32
CA HIS A 2 -1.34 -15.14 7.06
C HIS A 2 -1.22 -14.95 5.55
N GLN A 3 -2.29 -14.52 4.87
CA GLN A 3 -2.19 -14.19 3.45
C GLN A 3 -1.11 -13.11 3.29
N PRO A 4 -0.15 -13.29 2.35
CA PRO A 4 0.82 -12.25 2.07
C PRO A 4 0.06 -10.98 1.71
N MET A 5 0.24 -9.92 2.50
CA MET A 5 -0.41 -8.65 2.25
C MET A 5 0.27 -8.03 1.04
N LEU A 6 -0.51 -7.79 -0.02
CA LEU A 6 -0.06 -6.99 -1.16
C LEU A 6 0.48 -5.64 -0.63
N PRO A 7 1.53 -5.05 -1.24
CA PRO A 7 2.03 -3.72 -0.84
C PRO A 7 0.91 -2.66 -0.77
N ASN A 8 1.03 -1.63 0.07
CA ASN A 8 0.01 -0.57 0.08
C ASN A 8 -0.04 0.13 -1.29
N PRO A 9 -1.17 0.16 -2.03
CA PRO A 9 -1.25 0.86 -3.31
C PRO A 9 -1.13 2.39 -3.15
N TYR A 10 -1.23 2.91 -1.92
CA TYR A 10 -1.01 4.32 -1.62
C TYR A 10 0.45 4.61 -1.20
N GLY A 11 0.99 5.74 -1.66
CA GLY A 11 2.34 6.21 -1.32
C GLY A 11 3.45 5.41 -2.02
N ASP A 12 4.54 5.13 -1.30
CA ASP A 12 5.73 4.45 -1.84
C ASP A 12 5.46 3.02 -2.36
N GLY A 13 4.32 2.42 -2.01
CA GLY A 13 3.96 1.08 -2.49
C GLY A 13 3.31 1.05 -3.87
N LEU A 14 2.97 2.21 -4.46
CA LEU A 14 2.42 2.29 -5.82
C LEU A 14 3.38 1.71 -6.87
N GLN A 15 4.68 1.86 -6.66
CA GLN A 15 5.74 1.38 -7.58
C GLN A 15 5.76 -0.14 -7.79
N PHE A 16 5.08 -0.92 -6.95
CA PHE A 16 5.03 -2.38 -7.08
C PHE A 16 3.98 -2.86 -8.08
N TYR A 17 3.07 -1.96 -8.48
CA TYR A 17 1.97 -2.27 -9.38
C TYR A 17 2.18 -1.71 -10.77
N ASN A 18 3.12 -0.78 -10.91
CA ASN A 18 3.59 -0.29 -12.19
C ASN A 18 4.81 -1.13 -12.60
N GLU A 19 4.79 -1.77 -13.76
CA GLU A 19 5.96 -2.51 -14.22
C GLU A 19 7.16 -1.55 -14.36
N ARG A 20 8.32 -1.94 -13.80
CA ARG A 20 9.58 -1.35 -14.25
C ARG A 20 9.77 -1.78 -15.69
N LYS A 21 9.68 -0.83 -16.63
CA LYS A 21 10.25 -1.02 -17.97
C LYS A 21 11.65 -1.63 -17.80
N PRO A 22 11.98 -2.74 -18.48
CA PRO A 22 13.33 -3.23 -18.48
C PRO A 22 14.23 -2.09 -18.96
N PHE A 23 15.24 -1.74 -18.16
CA PHE A 23 16.29 -0.82 -18.58
C PHE A 23 16.85 -1.35 -19.91
N LYS A 24 16.53 -0.65 -21.00
CA LYS A 24 17.16 -0.88 -22.29
C LYS A 24 18.57 -0.32 -22.15
N ASN A 25 19.51 -1.17 -21.71
CA ASN A 25 20.93 -0.84 -21.74
C ASN A 25 21.25 -0.43 -23.18
N SER A 26 21.64 0.82 -23.34
CA SER A 26 22.03 1.40 -24.61
C SER A 26 23.47 0.96 -24.84
N GLU A 27 23.67 -0.04 -25.68
CA GLU A 27 24.92 -0.34 -26.41
C GLU A 27 24.71 -1.67 -27.13
N ASP A 28 24.23 -1.60 -28.37
CA ASP A 28 24.91 -2.16 -29.54
C ASP A 28 24.00 -2.10 -30.78
N ASP A 29 24.55 -1.48 -31.83
CA ASP A 29 24.03 -1.49 -33.19
C ASP A 29 23.81 -2.94 -33.70
N VAL A 30 22.68 -3.20 -34.36
CA VAL A 30 22.59 -3.69 -35.76
C VAL A 30 21.12 -4.04 -36.08
N ASP A 31 20.55 -3.21 -36.95
CA ASP A 31 19.58 -3.46 -38.04
C ASP A 31 18.87 -4.84 -38.12
N HIS A 32 17.54 -4.87 -37.90
CA HIS A 32 16.62 -5.38 -38.93
C HIS A 32 15.14 -5.01 -38.69
N SER A 33 14.50 -4.62 -39.78
CA SER A 33 13.10 -4.23 -39.98
C SER A 33 12.06 -5.25 -39.47
N GLY A 34 11.02 -4.77 -38.78
CA GLY A 34 9.80 -5.53 -38.49
C GLY A 34 8.76 -4.71 -37.73
N SER A 35 7.97 -3.92 -38.46
CA SER A 35 6.76 -3.26 -37.95
C SER A 35 5.73 -4.29 -37.49
N THR A 36 5.46 -4.36 -36.18
CA THR A 36 4.17 -4.82 -35.63
C THR A 36 3.82 -4.01 -34.40
N GLY A 37 3.10 -2.91 -34.60
CA GLY A 37 2.51 -2.14 -33.50
C GLY A 37 1.21 -2.77 -33.05
N THR A 38 1.23 -3.59 -32.00
CA THR A 38 0.02 -4.07 -31.27
C THR A 38 0.36 -4.62 -29.87
N ASP A 39 1.20 -3.95 -29.07
CA ASP A 39 1.60 -4.47 -27.73
C ASP A 39 1.42 -3.46 -26.57
N ALA A 40 1.26 -2.17 -26.88
CA ALA A 40 1.13 -1.14 -25.84
C ALA A 40 -0.25 -1.11 -25.15
N THR A 41 -1.30 -1.68 -25.76
CA THR A 41 -2.66 -1.64 -25.23
C THR A 41 -2.91 -2.71 -24.16
N THR A 42 -2.30 -3.89 -24.31
CA THR A 42 -2.46 -5.05 -23.42
C THR A 42 -1.72 -4.88 -22.10
N GLU A 43 -0.54 -4.27 -22.11
CA GLU A 43 0.25 -3.99 -20.91
C GLU A 43 -0.46 -3.00 -19.96
N ASN A 44 -1.06 -1.94 -20.52
CA ASN A 44 -1.81 -0.94 -19.75
C ASN A 44 -3.06 -1.51 -19.09
N GLU A 45 -3.75 -2.47 -19.72
CA GLU A 45 -4.91 -3.13 -19.13
C GLU A 45 -4.53 -4.06 -17.97
N VAL A 46 -3.37 -4.72 -18.06
CA VAL A 46 -2.84 -5.58 -16.99
C VAL A 46 -2.36 -4.74 -15.80
N GLU A 47 -1.64 -3.64 -16.03
CA GLU A 47 -1.20 -2.70 -14.98
C GLU A 47 -2.40 -2.11 -14.23
N HIS A 48 -3.41 -1.65 -14.96
CA HIS A 48 -4.65 -1.13 -14.37
C HIS A 48 -5.42 -2.21 -13.60
N GLY A 49 -5.40 -3.47 -14.08
CA GLY A 49 -5.98 -4.61 -13.38
C GLY A 49 -5.31 -4.90 -12.04
N LEU A 50 -3.98 -4.91 -12.01
CA LEU A 50 -3.19 -5.16 -10.80
C LEU A 50 -3.39 -4.07 -9.74
N LEU A 51 -3.42 -2.81 -10.15
CA LEU A 51 -3.72 -1.67 -9.27
C LEU A 51 -5.12 -1.78 -8.66
N SER A 52 -6.13 -2.05 -9.49
CA SER A 52 -7.52 -2.16 -9.03
C SER A 52 -7.70 -3.33 -8.04
N GLU A 53 -7.05 -4.47 -8.28
CA GLU A 53 -7.06 -5.60 -7.33
C GLU A 53 -6.43 -5.19 -6.00
N ALA A 54 -5.27 -4.54 -6.02
CA ALA A 54 -4.58 -4.09 -4.82
C ALA A 54 -5.42 -3.09 -4.01
N GLU A 55 -6.06 -2.12 -4.67
CA GLU A 55 -6.96 -1.16 -4.02
C GLU A 55 -8.13 -1.84 -3.32
N THR A 56 -8.80 -2.78 -4.01
CA THR A 56 -9.94 -3.50 -3.42
C THR A 56 -9.51 -4.37 -2.23
N ALA A 57 -8.37 -5.06 -2.32
CA ALA A 57 -7.82 -5.87 -1.22
C ALA A 57 -7.47 -5.00 0.01
N TRP A 58 -6.87 -3.83 -0.20
CA TRP A 58 -6.54 -2.90 0.89
C TRP A 58 -7.78 -2.25 1.50
N ALA A 59 -8.75 -1.84 0.69
CA ALA A 59 -10.02 -1.33 1.18
C ALA A 59 -10.78 -2.39 2.01
N GLN A 60 -10.77 -3.66 1.57
CA GLN A 60 -11.35 -4.76 2.33
C GLN A 60 -10.65 -4.95 3.68
N ARG A 61 -9.32 -4.90 3.70
CA ARG A 61 -8.53 -4.99 4.94
C ARG A 61 -8.86 -3.86 5.90
N GLU A 62 -8.83 -2.62 5.42
CA GLU A 62 -9.15 -1.44 6.23
C GLU A 62 -10.57 -1.53 6.81
N ARG A 63 -11.55 -1.93 5.99
CA ARG A 63 -12.93 -2.15 6.43
C ARG A 63 -13.02 -3.21 7.52
N SER A 64 -12.31 -4.34 7.37
CA SER A 64 -12.26 -5.40 8.37
C SER A 64 -11.64 -4.91 9.68
N ILE A 65 -10.54 -4.16 9.61
CA ILE A 65 -9.91 -3.56 10.80
C ILE A 65 -10.88 -2.62 11.51
N GLN A 66 -11.47 -1.67 10.80
CA GLN A 66 -12.36 -0.63 11.37
C GLN A 66 -13.66 -1.21 11.94
N HIS A 67 -14.29 -2.13 11.22
CA HIS A 67 -15.67 -2.53 11.52
C HIS A 67 -15.81 -3.96 12.05
N VAL A 68 -14.76 -4.78 12.00
CA VAL A 68 -14.77 -6.15 12.53
C VAL A 68 -13.80 -6.30 13.70
N LEU A 69 -12.56 -5.82 13.58
CA LEU A 69 -11.55 -5.99 14.64
C LEU A 69 -11.66 -4.95 15.77
N PHE A 70 -11.72 -3.66 15.44
CA PHE A 70 -11.77 -2.62 16.48
C PHE A 70 -13.00 -2.67 17.40
N PRO A 71 -14.21 -3.01 16.94
CA PRO A 71 -15.38 -3.07 17.82
C PRO A 71 -15.23 -4.06 18.99
N PRO A 72 -14.89 -5.35 18.78
CA PRO A 72 -14.64 -6.27 19.89
C PRO A 72 -13.35 -5.95 20.65
N LEU A 73 -12.31 -5.40 20.01
CA LEU A 73 -11.11 -4.96 20.73
C LEU A 73 -11.45 -3.91 21.79
N ARG A 74 -12.31 -2.94 21.46
CA ARG A 74 -12.73 -1.91 22.42
C ARG A 74 -13.52 -2.47 23.60
N LEU A 75 -14.29 -3.54 23.40
CA LEU A 75 -15.22 -4.06 24.40
C LEU A 75 -14.65 -5.21 25.24
N PHE A 76 -13.81 -6.05 24.65
CA PHE A 76 -13.45 -7.35 25.23
C PHE A 76 -11.94 -7.56 25.38
N PHE A 77 -11.11 -6.79 24.70
CA PHE A 77 -9.67 -6.97 24.77
C PHE A 77 -9.12 -6.48 26.12
N LYS A 78 -8.36 -7.35 26.78
CA LYS A 78 -7.62 -7.04 28.01
C LYS A 78 -6.13 -7.14 27.70
N PRO A 79 -5.44 -6.04 27.34
CA PRO A 79 -4.05 -6.09 26.96
C PRO A 79 -3.16 -6.52 28.15
N PRO A 80 -2.28 -7.51 27.98
CA PRO A 80 -1.23 -7.79 28.95
C PRO A 80 -0.32 -6.59 29.19
N THR A 81 0.20 -6.45 30.41
CA THR A 81 1.08 -5.34 30.80
C THR A 81 2.34 -5.23 29.93
N GLY A 82 2.88 -6.35 29.45
CA GLY A 82 4.04 -6.36 28.54
C GLY A 82 3.81 -5.60 27.22
N MET A 83 2.55 -5.42 26.79
CA MET A 83 2.24 -4.64 25.58
C MET A 83 2.55 -3.14 25.73
N ALA A 84 2.66 -2.64 26.95
CA ALA A 84 2.99 -1.24 27.23
C ALA A 84 4.47 -0.91 26.98
N THR A 85 5.35 -1.92 26.99
CA THR A 85 6.81 -1.72 26.89
C THR A 85 7.44 -2.40 25.68
N ASN A 86 6.76 -3.37 25.07
CA ASN A 86 7.31 -4.13 23.93
C ASN A 86 7.12 -3.44 22.55
N GLY A 87 6.62 -2.20 22.53
CA GLY A 87 6.36 -1.45 21.30
C GLY A 87 5.06 -1.80 20.58
N THR A 88 4.17 -2.61 21.18
CA THR A 88 2.85 -2.89 20.56
C THR A 88 1.98 -1.64 20.51
N PHE A 89 2.01 -0.83 21.57
CA PHE A 89 1.34 0.48 21.62
C PHE A 89 2.39 1.58 21.80
N VAL A 90 2.42 2.53 20.86
CA VAL A 90 3.37 3.65 20.88
C VAL A 90 2.59 4.95 20.70
N GLN A 91 2.81 5.90 21.60
CA GLN A 91 2.23 7.23 21.48
C GLN A 91 2.99 8.03 20.41
N VAL A 92 2.33 8.30 19.27
CA VAL A 92 2.94 9.05 18.16
C VAL A 92 2.69 10.56 18.24
N ALA A 93 1.65 10.99 18.97
CA ALA A 93 1.29 12.40 19.13
C ALA A 93 0.51 12.65 20.42
N SER A 94 0.40 13.92 20.83
CA SER A 94 -0.49 14.39 21.89
C SER A 94 -1.21 15.65 21.41
N LEU A 95 -2.54 15.68 21.52
CA LEU A 95 -3.35 16.84 21.13
C LEU A 95 -2.95 18.11 21.88
N GLU A 96 -2.56 18.00 23.15
CA GLU A 96 -2.10 19.15 23.95
C GLU A 96 -0.86 19.83 23.35
N ASN A 97 0.01 19.06 22.71
CA ASN A 97 1.19 19.61 22.02
C ASN A 97 0.82 20.12 20.63
N LEU A 98 -0.10 19.44 19.94
CA LEU A 98 -0.57 19.87 18.62
C LEU A 98 -1.33 21.20 18.70
N TYR A 99 -2.21 21.39 19.69
CA TYR A 99 -3.00 22.62 19.85
C TYR A 99 -2.19 23.83 20.32
N LYS A 100 -0.92 23.66 20.74
CA LYS A 100 0.00 24.80 20.96
C LYS A 100 0.54 25.38 19.65
N ILE A 101 0.46 24.63 18.56
CA ILE A 101 1.07 24.98 17.27
C ILE A 101 -0.02 25.21 16.22
N PHE A 102 -1.03 24.34 16.18
CA PHE A 102 -2.13 24.39 15.21
C PHE A 102 -3.33 25.11 15.81
N GLU A 103 -3.42 26.41 15.58
CA GLU A 103 -4.55 27.26 15.97
C GLU A 103 -5.52 27.49 14.79
N ARG A 104 -6.74 27.94 15.08
CA ARG A 104 -7.72 28.32 14.05
C ARG A 104 -7.25 29.59 13.33
N CYS A 105 -7.54 29.69 12.04
CA CYS A 105 -7.30 30.89 11.24
C CYS A 105 -8.08 32.10 11.74
#